data_AF-A0A759K4W4-F1
#
_entry.id   AF-A0A759K4W4-F1
#
_cell.length_a   1.000
_cell.length_b   1.000
_cell.length_c   1.000
_cell.angle_alpha   90.00
_cell.angle_beta   90.00
_cell.angle_gamma   90.00
#
_symmetry.space_group_name_H-M   'P 1'
#
loop_
_entity.id
_entity.type
_entity.pdbx_description
1 polymer ?
#
loop_
_entity_poly.entity_id
_entity_poly.type
_entity_poly.pdbx_seq_one_letter_code
_entity_poly.pdbx_strand_id
1 'polypeptide(L)' 'MQSRTVYYWLSRRDDRAITLRIREIAETRIRYGCPRIHIQLCREGWPVNHKKTPRIYCQEGLNLRRKRPAGMSV' A
#
# COMPACT_ATOMS: atom_id res chain seq x y z
N MET A 1 17.20 19.43 17.33
CA MET A 1 16.10 19.11 16.39
C MET A 1 16.17 17.62 16.09
N GLN A 2 15.31 16.81 16.70
CA GLN A 2 15.38 15.35 16.56
C GLN A 2 14.90 14.96 15.16
N SER A 3 15.87 14.59 14.31
CA SER A 3 15.64 13.97 13.01
C SER A 3 14.79 12.73 13.22
N ARG A 4 13.55 12.78 12.74
CA ARG A 4 12.61 11.66 12.77
C ARG A 4 13.17 10.57 11.86
N THR A 5 14.05 9.72 12.39
CA THR A 5 14.55 8.54 11.69
C THR A 5 13.36 7.63 11.40
N VAL A 6 12.80 7.77 10.20
CA VAL A 6 11.81 6.85 9.66
C VAL A 6 12.60 5.56 9.43
N TYR A 7 12.43 4.60 10.34
CA TYR A 7 12.99 3.27 10.19
C TYR A 7 12.41 2.65 8.91
N TYR A 8 13.15 2.76 7.80
CA TYR A 8 12.86 2.01 6.58
C TYR A 8 13.09 0.53 6.92
N TRP A 9 12.00 -0.19 7.14
CA TRP A 9 12.02 -1.65 7.20
C TRP A 9 12.46 -2.19 5.85
N LEU A 10 13.77 -2.37 5.63
CA LEU A 10 14.30 -3.21 4.56
C LEU A 10 14.00 -4.65 4.92
N SER A 11 12.87 -5.19 4.46
CA SER A 11 12.73 -6.63 4.45
C SER A 11 13.80 -7.21 3.53
N ARG A 12 14.47 -8.26 4.00
CA ARG A 12 15.61 -8.91 3.35
C ARG A 12 15.22 -9.73 2.10
N ARG A 13 13.94 -9.71 1.71
CA ARG A 13 13.38 -10.21 0.45
C ARG A 13 12.74 -9.02 -0.25
N ASP A 14 12.88 -8.91 -1.57
CA ASP A 14 12.43 -7.80 -2.42
C ASP A 14 10.96 -7.39 -2.22
N ASP A 15 10.69 -6.67 -1.13
CA ASP A 15 9.38 -6.12 -0.83
C ASP A 15 9.00 -5.00 -1.78
N ARG A 16 9.98 -4.46 -2.50
CA ARG A 16 9.76 -3.48 -3.57
C ARG A 16 8.74 -3.99 -4.59
N ALA A 17 8.80 -5.26 -4.97
CA ALA A 17 7.86 -5.84 -5.92
C ALA A 17 6.43 -5.91 -5.35
N ILE A 18 6.29 -6.35 -4.09
CA ILE A 18 5.00 -6.42 -3.41
C ILE A 18 4.42 -5.02 -3.18
N THR A 19 5.25 -4.07 -2.77
CA THR A 19 4.87 -2.67 -2.57
C THR A 19 4.39 -2.05 -3.87
N LEU A 20 5.13 -2.21 -4.97
CA LEU A 20 4.75 -1.73 -6.29
C LEU A 20 3.41 -2.35 -6.70
N ARG A 21 3.24 -3.66 -6.50
CA ARG A 21 2.00 -4.34 -6.86
C ARG A 21 0.79 -3.87 -6.04
N ILE A 22 0.98 -3.67 -4.74
CA ILE A 22 -0.04 -3.10 -3.86
C ILE A 22 -0.46 -1.71 -4.36
N ARG A 23 0.52 -0.89 -4.75
CA ARG A 23 0.28 0.45 -5.29
C ARG A 23 -0.48 0.40 -6.61
N GLU A 24 -0.06 -0.45 -7.55
CA GLU A 24 -0.77 -0.66 -8.83
C GLU A 24 -2.22 -1.08 -8.62
N ILE A 25 -2.49 -2.03 -7.72
CA ILE A 25 -3.86 -2.48 -7.42
C ILE A 25 -4.66 -1.33 -6.79
N ALA A 26 -4.07 -0.56 -5.89
CA ALA A 26 -4.73 0.57 -5.23
C ALA A 26 -5.04 1.72 -6.21
N GLU A 27 -4.13 2.02 -7.14
CA GLU A 27 -4.31 3.01 -8.21
C GLU A 27 -5.36 2.56 -9.22
N THR A 28 -5.31 1.29 -9.66
CA THR A 28 -6.27 0.73 -10.63
C THR A 28 -7.67 0.57 -10.02
N ARG A 29 -7.75 0.24 -8.73
CA ARG A 29 -9.01 -0.07 -8.04
C ARG A 29 -9.14 0.76 -6.77
N ILE A 30 -9.32 2.08 -6.94
CA ILE A 30 -9.42 3.09 -5.86
C ILE A 30 -10.45 2.71 -4.76
N ARG A 31 -11.48 1.92 -5.07
CA ARG A 31 -12.47 1.46 -4.07
C ARG A 31 -12.05 0.24 -3.25
N TYR A 32 -10.90 -0.35 -3.51
CA TYR A 32 -10.43 -1.55 -2.83
C TYR A 32 -9.71 -1.17 -1.55
N GLY A 33 -10.29 -1.53 -0.40
CA GLY A 33 -9.60 -1.47 0.88
C GLY A 33 -8.55 -2.58 1.02
N CYS A 34 -7.73 -2.48 2.07
CA CYS A 34 -6.68 -3.44 2.40
C CYS A 34 -7.09 -4.94 2.31
N PRO A 35 -8.29 -5.37 2.77
CA PRO A 35 -8.70 -6.78 2.65
C PRO A 35 -8.84 -7.26 1.20
N ARG A 36 -9.36 -6.40 0.30
CA ARG A 36 -9.54 -6.73 -1.12
C ARG A 36 -8.19 -6.80 -1.84
N ILE A 37 -7.27 -5.90 -1.50
CA ILE A 37 -5.90 -5.93 -2.03
C ILE A 37 -5.19 -7.21 -1.59
N HIS A 38 -5.33 -7.61 -0.32
CA HIS A 38 -4.74 -8.87 0.16
C HIS A 38 -5.27 -10.09 -0.61
N ILE A 39 -6.58 -10.19 -0.82
CA ILE A 39 -7.18 -11.28 -1.62
C ILE A 39 -6.65 -11.28 -3.06
N GLN A 40 -6.52 -10.10 -3.68
CA GLN A 40 -5.99 -9.98 -5.04
C GLN A 40 -4.53 -10.48 -5.11
N LEU A 41 -3.69 -10.12 -4.14
CA LEU A 41 -2.32 -10.62 -4.06
C LEU A 41 -2.26 -12.14 -3.87
N CYS A 42 -3.12 -12.71 -3.02
CA CYS A 42 -3.19 -14.16 -2.83
C CYS A 42 -3.63 -14.88 -4.11
N ARG A 43 -4.57 -14.33 -4.87
CA ARG A 43 -5.01 -14.87 -6.17
C ARG A 43 -3.92 -14.86 -7.22
N GLU A 44 -3.05 -13.85 -7.17
CA GLU A 44 -1.89 -13.73 -8.05
C GLU A 44 -0.70 -14.58 -7.58
N GLY A 45 -0.83 -15.31 -6.46
CA GLY A 45 0.20 -16.21 -5.94
C GLY A 45 1.34 -15.51 -5.20
N TRP A 46 1.16 -14.26 -4.78
CA TRP A 46 2.21 -13.54 -4.05
C TRP A 46 2.43 -14.12 -2.65
N PRO A 47 3.70 -14.34 -2.23
CA PRO A 47 4.02 -14.82 -0.89
C PRO A 47 3.95 -13.68 0.14
N VAL A 48 2.75 -13.13 0.36
CA VAL A 48 2.51 -12.02 1.30
C VAL A 48 1.79 -12.50 2.57
N ASN A 49 2.33 -12.15 3.73
CA ASN A 49 1.63 -12.40 4.99
C ASN A 49 0.46 -11.42 5.16
N HIS A 50 -0.68 -11.87 5.71
CA HIS A 50 -1.86 -11.05 5.96
C HIS A 50 -1.57 -9.81 6.84
N LYS A 51 -0.53 -9.84 7.69
CA LYS A 51 -0.07 -8.67 8.48
C LYS A 51 0.75 -7.67 7.68
N LYS A 52 1.32 -8.11 6.56
CA LYS A 52 2.27 -7.33 5.76
C LYS A 52 1.56 -6.37 4.81
N THR A 53 0.49 -6.83 4.17
CA THR A 53 -0.36 -5.99 3.32
C THR A 53 -0.86 -4.72 4.04
N PRO A 54 -1.47 -4.77 5.24
CA PRO A 54 -1.91 -3.56 5.95
C PRO A 54 -0.76 -2.66 6.39
N ARG A 55 0.42 -3.22 6.71
CA ARG A 55 1.61 -2.42 7.05
C ARG A 55 2.09 -1.61 5.85
N ILE A 56 2.29 -2.27 4.70
CA ILE A 56 2.70 -1.61 3.46
C ILE A 56 1.63 -0.59 3.03
N TYR A 57 0.35 -0.97 3.10
CA TYR A 57 -0.77 -0.08 2.77
C TYR A 57 -0.78 1.22 3.59
N CYS A 58 -0.54 1.13 4.91
CA CYS A 58 -0.42 2.32 5.76
C CYS A 58 0.87 3.11 5.49
N GLN A 59 1.99 2.43 5.24
CA GLN A 59 3.29 3.06 5.00
C GLN A 59 3.34 3.81 3.67
N GLU A 60 2.70 3.28 2.63
CA GLU A 60 2.54 3.92 1.32
C GLU A 60 1.47 5.04 1.32
N GLY A 61 0.81 5.31 2.45
CA GLY A 61 -0.23 6.34 2.54
C GLY A 61 -1.47 6.03 1.69
N LEU A 62 -1.65 4.78 1.26
CA LEU A 62 -2.80 4.31 0.47
C LEU A 62 -4.09 4.27 1.28
N ASN A 63 -4.01 4.50 2.59
CA ASN A 63 -5.18 4.69 3.41
C ASN A 63 -5.97 5.88 2.85
N LEU A 64 -7.11 5.57 2.22
CA LEU A 64 -8.05 6.51 1.63
C LEU A 64 -8.59 7.43 2.73
N ARG A 65 -7.79 8.39 3.15
CA ARG A 65 -8.28 9.57 3.83
C ARG A 65 -9.12 10.23 2.77
N ARG A 66 -10.45 10.28 2.96
CA ARG A 66 -11.39 11.09 2.17
C ARG A 66 -10.82 12.51 2.10
N LYS A 67 -9.92 12.79 1.16
CA LYS A 67 -9.81 14.13 0.62
C LYS A 67 -11.07 14.25 -0.20
N ARG A 68 -11.97 15.16 0.21
CA ARG A 68 -12.96 15.72 -0.71
C ARG A 68 -12.21 15.97 -2.03
N PRO A 69 -12.78 15.65 -3.20
CA PRO A 69 -12.15 16.08 -4.44
C PRO A 69 -11.90 17.58 -4.30
N ALA A 70 -10.64 17.97 -4.17
CA ALA A 70 -10.26 19.34 -4.47
C ALA A 70 -10.68 19.48 -5.93
N GLY A 71 -11.59 20.43 -6.18
CA GLY A 71 -12.21 20.61 -7.49
C GLY A 71 -11.14 20.52 -8.57
N MET A 72 -11.53 19.90 -9.70
CA MET A 72 -10.87 20.11 -10.97
C MET A 72 -10.60 21.62 -11.10
N SER A 73 -9.33 22.00 -10.93
CA SER A 73 -8.81 23.24 -11.49
C SER A 73 -8.25 22.83 -12.85
N VAL A 74 -9.11 22.89 -13.86
CA VAL A 74 -8.86 23.33 -15.25
C VAL A 74 -10.20 23.43 -15.96
#